data_AF-A0A6N7P8R3-F1
#
_entry.id   AF-A0A6N7P8R3-F1
#
_cell.length_a   1.000
_cell.length_b   1.000
_cell.length_c   1.000
_cell.angle_alpha   90.00
_cell.angle_beta   90.00
_cell.angle_gamma   90.00
#
_symmetry.space_group_name_H-M   'P 1'
#
loop_
_entity.id
_entity.type
_entity.pdbx_description
1 polymer ?
#
loop_
_entity_poly.entity_id
_entity_poly.type
_entity_poly.pdbx_seq_one_letter_code
_entity_poly.pdbx_strand_id
1 'polypeptide(L)'
;MTRFIKDAIRLQEVIDLVQLKGYKNKDLAEYLDIFPSAFSTLMNKVIKPVVKMHIESPEKEIPVAEIFARAGNVSEVKTKRALPHYIEVLENLLGHEDTTQQKSQMGFIEDLIKNTPYDTLKILEGLYDCYYLSSFGYRIKKEPFLIKMNPRHNQYQVFKGNDLGPARYVGLAYISNPQLLTMQLSEVGTMITDHFMAHFVLPPTYSTTVSLLKGIGVSISNSRLPVSRKVILEKVSNKTSMEFFNEQPTTFFEKDEGNDNPIVSYLRSHITKLEYLAVPYESYDKNDLKKEEQVQRLASPDDLPL
;
A
#
# COMPACT_ATOMS: atom_id res chain seq x y z
N MET A 1 -13.57 -16.64 36.62
CA MET A 1 -13.81 -15.35 35.92
C MET A 1 -15.31 -15.15 35.69
N THR A 2 -15.88 -14.04 36.17
CA THR A 2 -17.33 -13.77 36.02
C THR A 2 -17.67 -13.36 34.58
N ARG A 3 -18.91 -13.63 34.15
CA ARG A 3 -19.39 -13.29 32.78
C ARG A 3 -19.16 -11.81 32.44
N PHE A 4 -19.43 -10.92 33.38
CA PHE A 4 -19.22 -9.49 33.20
C PHE A 4 -17.76 -9.11 32.92
N ILE A 5 -16.78 -9.75 33.57
CA ILE A 5 -15.36 -9.46 33.33
C ILE A 5 -14.97 -9.87 31.91
N LYS A 6 -15.43 -11.05 31.44
CA LYS A 6 -15.24 -11.48 30.05
C LYS A 6 -15.81 -10.46 29.06
N ASP A 7 -17.05 -10.05 29.29
CA ASP A 7 -17.74 -9.09 28.41
C ASP A 7 -17.05 -7.71 28.45
N ALA A 8 -16.54 -7.27 29.61
CA ALA A 8 -15.81 -6.01 29.75
C ALA A 8 -14.47 -6.02 28.99
N ILE A 9 -13.71 -7.11 29.07
CA ILE A 9 -12.47 -7.30 28.30
C ILE A 9 -12.80 -7.26 26.81
N ARG A 10 -13.80 -8.04 26.39
CA ARG A 10 -14.19 -8.11 24.98
C ARG A 10 -14.66 -6.76 24.44
N LEU A 11 -15.48 -6.04 25.22
CA LEU A 11 -15.94 -4.70 24.84
C LEU A 11 -14.76 -3.73 24.68
N GLN A 12 -13.75 -3.78 25.57
CA GLN A 12 -12.57 -2.94 25.45
C GLN A 12 -11.76 -3.25 24.19
N GLU A 13 -11.52 -4.54 23.89
CA GLU A 13 -10.83 -4.96 22.66
C GLU A 13 -11.55 -4.47 21.40
N VAL A 14 -12.87 -4.65 21.35
CA VAL A 14 -13.70 -4.27 20.20
C VAL A 14 -13.71 -2.74 20.03
N ILE A 15 -13.80 -1.98 21.11
CA ILE A 15 -13.71 -0.51 21.06
C ILE A 15 -12.34 -0.06 20.56
N ASP A 16 -11.25 -0.66 21.04
CA ASP A 16 -9.90 -0.32 20.58
C ASP A 16 -9.76 -0.57 19.07
N LEU A 17 -10.31 -1.68 18.56
CA LEU A 17 -10.35 -1.99 17.14
C LEU A 17 -11.19 -1.00 16.31
N VAL A 18 -12.38 -0.64 16.78
CA VAL A 18 -13.24 0.33 16.07
C VAL A 18 -12.61 1.74 16.12
N GLN A 19 -11.96 2.12 17.21
CA GLN A 19 -11.22 3.38 17.29
C GLN A 19 -10.01 3.44 16.35
N LEU A 20 -9.33 2.30 16.12
CA LEU A 20 -8.28 2.20 15.10
C LEU A 20 -8.82 2.44 13.67
N LYS A 21 -10.12 2.17 13.41
CA LYS A 21 -10.81 2.53 12.15
C LYS A 21 -11.19 4.02 12.07
N GLY A 22 -10.91 4.83 13.09
CA GLY A 22 -11.12 6.29 13.09
C GLY A 22 -12.40 6.79 13.77
N TYR A 23 -13.20 5.90 14.35
CA TYR A 23 -14.41 6.28 15.10
C TYR A 23 -14.04 6.93 16.44
N LYS A 24 -14.68 8.06 16.76
CA LYS A 24 -14.50 8.77 18.03
C LYS A 24 -15.52 8.29 19.07
N ASN A 25 -15.26 8.56 20.35
CA ASN A 25 -16.17 8.21 21.45
C ASN A 25 -17.60 8.74 21.27
N LYS A 26 -17.77 9.89 20.60
CA LYS A 26 -19.09 10.45 20.30
C LYS A 26 -19.84 9.56 19.30
N ASP A 27 -19.14 9.10 18.26
CA ASP A 27 -19.70 8.26 17.21
C ASP A 27 -20.11 6.90 17.79
N LEU A 28 -19.24 6.29 18.60
CA LEU A 28 -19.54 5.03 19.30
C LEU A 28 -20.76 5.14 20.22
N ALA A 29 -20.90 6.26 20.93
CA ALA A 29 -22.06 6.49 21.78
C ALA A 29 -23.36 6.59 20.96
N GLU A 30 -23.30 7.23 19.78
CA GLU A 30 -24.42 7.31 18.85
C GLU A 30 -24.80 5.93 18.28
N TYR A 31 -23.84 5.12 17.85
CA TYR A 31 -24.09 3.75 17.38
C TYR A 31 -24.70 2.82 18.42
N LEU A 32 -24.39 3.06 19.70
CA LEU A 32 -24.87 2.26 20.82
C LEU A 32 -26.16 2.80 21.43
N ASP A 33 -26.73 3.87 20.87
CA ASP A 33 -27.91 4.58 21.39
C ASP A 33 -27.75 4.95 22.89
N ILE A 34 -26.59 5.51 23.24
CA ILE A 34 -26.28 5.97 24.59
C ILE A 34 -25.77 7.41 24.58
N PHE A 35 -26.06 8.15 25.65
CA PHE A 35 -25.52 9.49 25.79
C PHE A 35 -23.98 9.46 25.86
N PRO A 36 -23.27 10.36 25.15
CA PRO A 36 -21.80 10.40 25.17
C PRO A 36 -21.19 10.52 26.57
N SER A 37 -21.86 11.22 27.49
CA SER A 37 -21.46 11.35 28.89
C SER A 37 -21.58 10.02 29.67
N ALA A 38 -22.63 9.24 29.40
CA ALA A 38 -22.83 7.92 29.97
C ALA A 38 -21.81 6.92 29.40
N PHE A 39 -21.56 6.94 28.09
CA PHE A 39 -20.52 6.12 27.45
C PHE A 39 -19.13 6.43 28.03
N SER A 40 -18.75 7.71 28.11
CA SER A 40 -17.46 8.11 28.71
C SER A 40 -17.32 7.64 30.15
N THR A 41 -18.41 7.70 30.93
CA THR A 41 -18.39 7.22 32.31
C THR A 41 -18.27 5.71 32.39
N LEU A 42 -19.04 4.97 31.58
CA LEU A 42 -18.94 3.52 31.46
C LEU A 42 -17.51 3.10 31.14
N MET A 43 -16.89 3.72 30.13
CA MET A 43 -15.53 3.35 29.71
C MET A 43 -14.47 3.68 30.76
N ASN A 44 -14.49 4.91 31.29
CA ASN A 44 -13.39 5.38 32.13
C ASN A 44 -13.53 5.02 33.61
N LYS A 45 -14.77 4.87 34.13
CA LYS A 45 -15.01 4.56 35.54
C LYS A 45 -15.38 3.11 35.81
N VAL A 46 -15.76 2.34 34.78
CA VAL A 46 -16.17 0.94 34.96
C VAL A 46 -15.32 -0.02 34.13
N ILE A 47 -15.40 0.03 32.80
CA ILE A 47 -14.77 -0.98 31.92
C ILE A 47 -13.24 -0.97 32.06
N LYS A 48 -12.58 0.16 31.83
CA LYS A 48 -11.11 0.24 31.92
C LYS A 48 -10.57 -0.12 33.31
N PRO A 49 -11.18 0.36 34.44
CA PRO A 49 -10.76 -0.08 35.77
C PRO A 49 -10.90 -1.59 36.00
N VAL A 50 -12.02 -2.20 35.58
CA VAL A 50 -12.25 -3.65 35.72
C VAL A 50 -11.21 -4.44 34.93
N VAL A 51 -10.97 -4.07 33.67
CA VAL A 51 -9.97 -4.73 32.82
C VAL A 51 -8.57 -4.55 33.38
N LYS A 52 -8.20 -3.34 33.84
CA LYS A 52 -6.91 -3.08 34.48
C LYS A 52 -6.70 -3.94 35.74
N MET A 53 -7.67 -3.99 36.63
CA MET A 53 -7.60 -4.81 37.85
C MET A 53 -7.48 -6.30 37.52
N HIS A 54 -8.14 -6.76 36.45
CA HIS A 54 -8.02 -8.14 35.99
C HIS A 54 -6.62 -8.45 35.45
N ILE A 55 -6.04 -7.56 34.65
CA ILE A 55 -4.68 -7.71 34.10
C ILE A 55 -3.64 -7.71 35.23
N GLU A 56 -3.77 -6.82 36.21
CA GLU A 56 -2.84 -6.71 37.33
C GLU A 56 -2.97 -7.85 38.34
N SER A 57 -4.15 -8.48 38.46
CA SER A 57 -4.42 -9.54 39.44
C SER A 57 -5.52 -10.50 38.97
N PRO A 58 -5.23 -11.45 38.06
CA PRO A 58 -6.23 -12.33 37.44
C PRO A 58 -7.00 -13.23 38.42
N GLU A 59 -6.32 -13.64 39.49
CA GLU A 59 -6.81 -14.55 40.53
C GLU A 59 -7.72 -13.85 41.57
N LYS A 60 -7.69 -12.51 41.63
CA LYS A 60 -8.39 -11.74 42.66
C LYS A 60 -9.83 -11.44 42.26
N GLU A 61 -10.75 -11.57 43.22
CA GLU A 61 -12.13 -11.15 43.01
C GLU A 61 -12.20 -9.62 42.83
N ILE A 62 -12.81 -9.19 41.72
CA ILE A 62 -12.96 -7.77 41.38
C ILE A 62 -14.30 -7.28 41.95
N PRO A 63 -14.33 -6.24 42.80
CA PRO A 63 -15.55 -5.74 43.44
C PRO A 63 -16.38 -4.90 42.47
N VAL A 64 -16.98 -5.56 41.48
CA VAL A 64 -17.75 -4.91 40.38
C VAL A 64 -18.85 -3.99 40.92
N ALA A 65 -19.58 -4.41 41.95
CA ALA A 65 -20.66 -3.62 42.55
C ALA A 65 -20.17 -2.28 43.13
N GLU A 66 -19.01 -2.27 43.80
CA GLU A 66 -18.40 -1.04 44.33
C GLU A 66 -17.95 -0.11 43.21
N ILE A 67 -17.44 -0.66 42.11
CA ILE A 67 -17.02 0.12 40.94
C ILE A 67 -18.22 0.84 40.32
N PHE A 68 -19.36 0.14 40.15
CA PHE A 68 -20.60 0.77 39.68
C PHE A 68 -21.14 1.83 40.65
N ALA A 69 -21.08 1.57 41.96
CA ALA A 69 -21.51 2.54 42.97
C ALA A 69 -20.72 3.87 42.88
N ARG A 70 -19.43 3.81 42.52
CA ARG A 70 -18.57 5.00 42.31
C ARG A 70 -18.80 5.70 40.96
N ALA A 71 -19.33 5.00 39.97
CA ALA A 71 -19.58 5.57 38.64
C ALA A 71 -20.75 6.57 38.65
N GLY A 72 -21.76 6.34 39.50
CA GLY A 72 -22.83 7.28 39.86
C GLY A 72 -23.94 7.49 38.82
N ASN A 73 -23.62 7.48 37.52
CA ASN A 73 -24.57 7.73 36.42
C ASN A 73 -24.74 6.53 35.46
N VAL A 74 -24.27 5.34 35.86
CA VAL A 74 -24.38 4.10 35.07
C VAL A 74 -24.94 2.99 35.95
N SER A 75 -26.02 2.33 35.52
CA SER A 75 -26.65 1.23 36.27
C SER A 75 -25.94 -0.10 35.99
N GLU A 76 -25.54 -0.80 37.04
CA GLU A 76 -24.93 -2.14 36.95
C GLU A 76 -25.84 -3.13 36.20
N VAL A 77 -27.12 -3.19 36.60
CA VAL A 77 -28.09 -4.14 36.03
C VAL A 77 -28.33 -3.87 34.55
N LYS A 78 -28.52 -2.59 34.16
CA LYS A 78 -28.71 -2.22 32.76
C LYS A 78 -27.46 -2.50 31.93
N THR A 79 -26.28 -2.16 32.45
CA THR A 79 -25.00 -2.36 31.76
C THR A 79 -24.71 -3.83 31.52
N LYS A 80 -24.87 -4.68 32.54
CA LYS A 80 -24.69 -6.14 32.41
C LYS A 80 -25.60 -6.77 31.35
N ARG A 81 -26.82 -6.23 31.19
CA ARG A 81 -27.77 -6.68 30.15
C ARG A 81 -27.44 -6.14 28.77
N ALA A 82 -26.92 -4.92 28.68
CA ALA A 82 -26.63 -4.24 27.42
C ALA A 82 -25.25 -4.60 26.83
N LEU A 83 -24.28 -5.02 27.65
CA LEU A 83 -22.93 -5.38 27.23
C LEU A 83 -22.86 -6.35 26.04
N PRO A 84 -23.59 -7.48 26.03
CA PRO A 84 -23.59 -8.39 24.88
C PRO A 84 -24.06 -7.71 23.59
N HIS A 85 -25.11 -6.86 23.69
CA HIS A 85 -25.62 -6.11 22.55
C HIS A 85 -24.63 -5.03 22.09
N TYR A 86 -23.94 -4.35 23.00
CA TYR A 86 -22.90 -3.38 22.63
C TYR A 86 -21.73 -4.04 21.92
N ILE A 87 -21.29 -5.20 22.41
CA ILE A 87 -20.27 -6.01 21.74
C ILE A 87 -20.77 -6.41 20.35
N GLU A 88 -21.99 -6.95 20.24
CA GLU A 88 -22.57 -7.35 18.95
C GLU A 88 -22.67 -6.18 17.96
N VAL A 89 -23.16 -5.01 18.38
CA VAL A 89 -23.27 -3.82 17.51
C VAL A 89 -21.89 -3.35 17.04
N LEU A 90 -20.90 -3.30 17.95
CA LEU A 90 -19.55 -2.87 17.58
C LEU A 90 -18.79 -3.94 16.79
N GLU A 91 -19.02 -5.23 17.05
CA GLU A 91 -18.50 -6.33 16.25
C GLU A 91 -19.15 -6.35 14.87
N ASN A 92 -20.43 -6.00 14.76
CA ASN A 92 -21.09 -5.75 13.49
C ASN A 92 -20.49 -4.53 12.81
N LEU A 93 -20.10 -3.46 13.51
CA LEU A 93 -19.31 -2.37 12.90
C LEU A 93 -17.90 -2.80 12.46
N LEU A 94 -17.33 -3.82 13.10
CA LEU A 94 -16.08 -4.42 12.66
C LEU A 94 -16.26 -5.35 11.45
N GLY A 95 -17.35 -6.12 11.43
CA GLY A 95 -17.69 -7.18 10.46
C GLY A 95 -18.53 -6.71 9.26
N HIS A 96 -19.16 -5.55 9.34
CA HIS A 96 -19.55 -4.78 8.17
C HIS A 96 -18.26 -4.22 7.58
N GLU A 97 -17.64 -4.99 6.69
CA GLU A 97 -16.95 -4.38 5.55
C GLU A 97 -17.87 -3.29 5.00
N ASP A 98 -17.35 -2.09 4.76
CA ASP A 98 -18.08 -0.92 4.28
C ASP A 98 -19.17 -1.23 3.23
N THR A 99 -20.39 -1.53 3.68
CA THR A 99 -21.60 -1.61 2.84
C THR A 99 -22.47 -0.37 2.97
N THR A 100 -22.06 0.63 3.77
CA THR A 100 -22.44 2.01 3.49
C THR A 100 -21.67 2.47 2.26
N GLN A 101 -22.22 2.08 1.12
CA GLN A 101 -22.00 2.70 -0.17
C GLN A 101 -22.35 4.20 -0.08
N GLN A 102 -21.45 5.03 0.44
CA GLN A 102 -20.84 5.90 -0.54
C GLN A 102 -19.94 4.98 -1.34
N LYS A 103 -20.47 4.41 -2.44
CA LYS A 103 -19.58 4.03 -3.53
C LYS A 103 -18.78 5.30 -3.76
N SER A 104 -17.55 5.33 -3.27
CA SER A 104 -16.58 6.26 -3.79
C SER A 104 -16.73 6.09 -5.29
N GLN A 105 -16.79 7.17 -6.06
CA GLN A 105 -16.84 7.05 -7.52
C GLN A 105 -15.61 6.27 -8.08
N MET A 106 -14.70 5.80 -7.20
CA MET A 106 -13.54 4.94 -7.45
C MET A 106 -13.77 3.44 -7.17
N GLY A 107 -15.00 2.97 -6.94
CA GLY A 107 -15.25 1.55 -6.59
C GLY A 107 -14.59 0.53 -7.53
N PHE A 108 -14.39 0.87 -8.80
CA PHE A 108 -13.66 0.00 -9.74
C PHE A 108 -12.18 -0.21 -9.38
N ILE A 109 -11.47 0.81 -8.88
CA ILE A 109 -10.05 0.68 -8.49
C ILE A 109 -9.96 -0.13 -7.21
N GLU A 110 -10.88 0.12 -6.27
CA GLU A 110 -10.99 -0.66 -5.03
C GLU A 110 -11.24 -2.15 -5.35
N ASP A 111 -12.12 -2.44 -6.31
CA ASP A 111 -12.38 -3.80 -6.79
C ASP A 111 -11.13 -4.41 -7.45
N LEU A 112 -10.39 -3.66 -8.27
CA LEU A 112 -9.14 -4.14 -8.88
C LEU A 112 -8.07 -4.46 -7.81
N ILE A 113 -7.93 -3.60 -6.81
CA ILE A 113 -7.00 -3.81 -5.70
C ILE A 113 -7.41 -5.05 -4.89
N LYS A 114 -8.69 -5.20 -4.55
CA LYS A 114 -9.21 -6.37 -3.81
C LYS A 114 -9.02 -7.68 -4.58
N ASN A 115 -9.25 -7.67 -5.89
CA ASN A 115 -9.13 -8.85 -6.74
C ASN A 115 -7.69 -9.18 -7.16
N THR A 116 -6.71 -8.37 -6.76
CA THR A 116 -5.31 -8.60 -7.11
C THR A 116 -4.75 -9.83 -6.38
N PRO A 117 -4.22 -10.84 -7.09
CA PRO A 117 -3.62 -12.01 -6.46
C PRO A 117 -2.37 -11.64 -5.64
N TYR A 118 -2.48 -11.69 -4.31
CA TYR A 118 -1.40 -11.31 -3.40
C TYR A 118 -0.10 -12.09 -3.63
N ASP A 119 -0.19 -13.40 -3.88
CA ASP A 119 0.99 -14.23 -4.11
C ASP A 119 1.79 -13.81 -5.35
N THR A 120 1.13 -13.25 -6.37
CA THR A 120 1.79 -12.74 -7.58
C THR A 120 2.53 -11.42 -7.33
N LEU A 121 2.05 -10.60 -6.39
CA LEU A 121 2.75 -9.36 -6.01
C LEU A 121 3.80 -9.57 -4.94
N LYS A 122 3.72 -10.66 -4.17
CA LYS A 122 4.71 -11.01 -3.14
C LYS A 122 6.12 -11.17 -3.71
N ILE A 123 6.26 -11.76 -4.90
CA ILE A 123 7.57 -11.88 -5.58
C ILE A 123 8.15 -10.52 -6.00
N LEU A 124 7.31 -9.49 -6.07
CA LEU A 124 7.68 -8.11 -6.42
C LEU A 124 7.98 -7.25 -5.18
N GLU A 125 7.86 -7.78 -3.97
CA GLU A 125 8.23 -7.03 -2.78
C GLU A 125 9.73 -6.74 -2.76
N GLY A 126 10.07 -5.49 -2.54
CA GLY A 126 11.47 -5.08 -2.43
C GLY A 126 11.73 -3.64 -2.81
N LEU A 127 13.02 -3.32 -2.75
CA LEU A 127 13.61 -2.08 -3.21
C LEU A 127 14.08 -2.24 -4.65
N TYR A 128 13.81 -1.23 -5.45
CA TYR A 128 14.14 -1.13 -6.85
C TYR A 128 14.84 0.20 -7.16
N ASP A 129 15.73 0.17 -8.15
CA ASP A 129 16.16 1.36 -8.86
C ASP A 129 15.22 1.59 -10.05
N CYS A 130 14.56 2.75 -10.08
CA CYS A 130 13.64 3.15 -11.13
C CYS A 130 14.35 4.06 -12.14
N TYR A 131 14.47 3.57 -13.38
CA TYR A 131 15.14 4.26 -14.47
C TYR A 131 14.14 4.78 -15.52
N TYR A 132 14.28 6.04 -15.90
CA TYR A 132 13.50 6.65 -16.98
C TYR A 132 14.17 7.92 -17.53
N LEU A 133 13.74 8.36 -18.71
CA LEU A 133 14.22 9.61 -19.31
C LEU A 133 13.58 10.84 -18.64
N SER A 134 14.37 11.64 -17.94
CA SER A 134 13.89 12.86 -17.28
C SER A 134 13.50 13.94 -18.29
N SER A 135 12.42 14.68 -18.00
CA SER A 135 12.10 15.94 -18.72
C SER A 135 13.15 17.01 -18.48
N PHE A 136 13.94 16.88 -17.41
CA PHE A 136 15.01 17.79 -17.08
C PHE A 136 16.27 17.40 -17.86
N GLY A 137 16.56 18.16 -18.92
CA GLY A 137 17.78 18.01 -19.72
C GLY A 137 17.87 16.75 -20.59
N TYR A 138 16.77 16.01 -20.78
CA TYR A 138 16.75 14.73 -21.52
C TYR A 138 17.81 13.73 -21.01
N ARG A 139 18.03 13.72 -19.69
CA ARG A 139 18.99 12.83 -19.01
C ARG A 139 18.27 11.61 -18.46
N ILE A 140 18.96 10.49 -18.39
CA ILE A 140 18.40 9.32 -17.70
C ILE A 140 18.48 9.59 -16.21
N LYS A 141 17.35 9.43 -15.52
CA LYS A 141 17.24 9.54 -14.08
C LYS A 141 17.07 8.15 -13.50
N LYS A 142 17.78 7.89 -12.42
CA LYS A 142 17.64 6.74 -11.54
C LYS A 142 17.18 7.24 -10.18
N GLU A 143 16.08 6.73 -9.67
CA GLU A 143 15.58 7.09 -8.35
C GLU A 143 15.07 5.87 -7.59
N PRO A 144 15.07 5.91 -6.25
CA PRO A 144 14.62 4.78 -5.48
C PRO A 144 13.13 4.53 -5.62
N PHE A 145 12.78 3.26 -5.58
CA PHE A 145 11.41 2.78 -5.71
C PHE A 145 11.17 1.60 -4.78
N LEU A 146 10.04 1.57 -4.07
CA LEU A 146 9.74 0.55 -3.09
C LEU A 146 8.35 -0.02 -3.33
N ILE A 147 8.25 -1.34 -3.36
CA ILE A 147 7.00 -2.08 -3.40
C ILE A 147 6.91 -2.89 -2.10
N LYS A 148 5.84 -2.69 -1.33
CA LYS A 148 5.63 -3.40 -0.07
C LYS A 148 4.15 -3.66 0.23
N MET A 149 3.88 -4.78 0.86
CA MET A 149 2.56 -5.05 1.43
C MET A 149 2.29 -4.12 2.62
N ASN A 150 1.11 -3.50 2.63
CA ASN A 150 0.54 -2.89 3.82
C ASN A 150 -0.41 -3.88 4.49
N PRO A 151 -0.01 -4.50 5.62
CA PRO A 151 -0.83 -5.52 6.28
C PRO A 151 -2.13 -4.95 6.88
N ARG A 152 -2.22 -3.63 7.12
CA ARG A 152 -3.42 -3.01 7.71
C ARG A 152 -4.58 -2.92 6.72
N HIS A 153 -4.27 -2.67 5.45
CA HIS A 153 -5.28 -2.54 4.40
C HIS A 153 -5.34 -3.75 3.48
N ASN A 154 -4.38 -4.69 3.62
CA ASN A 154 -4.17 -5.80 2.70
C ASN A 154 -4.00 -5.29 1.26
N GLN A 155 -3.10 -4.33 1.07
CA GLN A 155 -2.87 -3.68 -0.23
C GLN A 155 -1.39 -3.45 -0.46
N TYR A 156 -0.95 -3.55 -1.70
CA TYR A 156 0.42 -3.22 -2.07
C TYR A 156 0.58 -1.71 -2.21
N GLN A 157 1.44 -1.15 -1.37
CA GLN A 157 1.86 0.24 -1.43
C GLN A 157 3.12 0.38 -2.25
N VAL A 158 3.18 1.49 -2.97
CA VAL A 158 4.29 1.84 -3.84
C VAL A 158 4.81 3.22 -3.46
N PHE A 159 6.13 3.34 -3.36
CA PHE A 159 6.83 4.59 -3.10
C PHE A 159 7.83 4.83 -4.21
N LYS A 160 7.89 6.06 -4.72
CA LYS A 160 8.80 6.46 -5.79
C LYS A 160 9.43 7.80 -5.43
N GLY A 161 10.76 7.85 -5.46
CA GLY A 161 11.52 8.96 -4.91
C GLY A 161 11.40 9.04 -3.39
N ASN A 162 12.40 9.61 -2.74
CA ASN A 162 12.45 9.78 -1.29
C ASN A 162 12.80 11.24 -0.94
N ASP A 163 13.01 11.52 0.34
CA ASP A 163 13.28 12.87 0.83
C ASP A 163 14.65 13.43 0.38
N LEU A 164 15.54 12.59 -0.16
CA LEU A 164 16.79 13.01 -0.80
C LEU A 164 16.60 13.37 -2.28
N GLY A 165 15.44 13.05 -2.85
CA GLY A 165 15.08 13.33 -4.23
C GLY A 165 14.31 14.65 -4.38
N PRO A 166 14.06 15.07 -5.63
CA PRO A 166 13.33 16.31 -5.92
C PRO A 166 11.82 16.22 -5.63
N ALA A 167 11.28 15.01 -5.56
CA ALA A 167 9.86 14.74 -5.35
C ALA A 167 9.67 13.34 -4.77
N ARG A 168 8.62 13.18 -3.95
CA ARG A 168 8.22 11.91 -3.35
C ARG A 168 6.80 11.58 -3.75
N TYR A 169 6.58 10.34 -4.15
CA TYR A 169 5.28 9.84 -4.56
C TYR A 169 4.90 8.62 -3.74
N VAL A 170 3.62 8.52 -3.40
CA VAL A 170 3.03 7.38 -2.68
C VAL A 170 1.78 6.93 -3.42
N GLY A 171 1.57 5.63 -3.48
CA GLY A 171 0.47 5.06 -4.22
C GLY A 171 0.22 3.58 -3.98
N LEU A 172 -0.51 2.98 -4.90
CA LEU A 172 -0.97 1.59 -4.83
C LEU A 172 -0.61 0.83 -6.11
N ALA A 173 -0.45 -0.48 -5.96
CA ALA A 173 -0.25 -1.43 -7.06
C ALA A 173 -1.42 -2.43 -7.12
N TYR A 174 -1.86 -2.75 -8.34
CA TYR A 174 -2.89 -3.74 -8.60
C TYR A 174 -2.67 -4.44 -9.94
N ILE A 175 -3.18 -5.66 -10.07
CA ILE A 175 -3.10 -6.45 -11.30
C ILE A 175 -4.34 -6.12 -12.14
N SER A 176 -4.13 -5.35 -13.21
CA SER A 176 -5.19 -4.93 -14.14
C SER A 176 -5.61 -6.02 -15.13
N ASN A 177 -4.67 -6.92 -15.48
CA ASN A 177 -4.93 -8.21 -16.12
C ASN A 177 -3.81 -9.18 -15.69
N PRO A 178 -3.91 -10.50 -15.95
CA PRO A 178 -2.95 -11.50 -15.47
C PRO A 178 -1.46 -11.24 -15.77
N GLN A 179 -1.14 -10.43 -16.78
CA GLN A 179 0.22 -10.07 -17.20
C GLN A 179 0.53 -8.58 -17.04
N LEU A 180 -0.39 -7.76 -16.51
CA LEU A 180 -0.24 -6.30 -16.46
C LEU A 180 -0.42 -5.77 -15.04
N LEU A 181 0.71 -5.40 -14.45
CA LEU A 181 0.78 -4.69 -13.18
C LEU A 181 0.58 -3.19 -13.42
N THR A 182 -0.39 -2.62 -12.74
CA THR A 182 -0.66 -1.18 -12.77
C THR A 182 -0.33 -0.55 -11.43
N MET A 183 0.31 0.61 -11.46
CA MET A 183 0.64 1.40 -10.29
C MET A 183 0.16 2.83 -10.49
N GLN A 184 -0.47 3.38 -9.47
CA GLN A 184 -0.96 4.76 -9.45
C GLN A 184 -0.43 5.45 -8.20
N LEU A 185 0.30 6.54 -8.39
CA LEU A 185 0.96 7.29 -7.33
C LEU A 185 0.63 8.78 -7.44
N SER A 186 0.53 9.43 -6.29
CA SER A 186 0.41 10.88 -6.17
C SER A 186 1.64 11.44 -5.48
N GLU A 187 2.10 12.60 -5.93
CA GLU A 187 3.12 13.37 -5.23
C GLU A 187 2.60 13.78 -3.84
N VAL A 188 3.48 13.75 -2.85
CA VAL A 188 3.14 14.12 -1.47
C VAL A 188 3.95 15.33 -1.03
N GLY A 189 3.35 16.18 -0.19
CA GLY A 189 4.02 17.38 0.33
C GLY A 189 4.00 18.59 -0.62
N THR A 190 3.19 18.55 -1.69
CA THR A 190 3.03 19.66 -2.64
C THR A 190 1.61 20.25 -2.60
N MET A 191 1.51 21.53 -2.98
CA MET A 191 0.24 22.26 -3.09
C MET A 191 -0.59 21.88 -4.32
N ILE A 192 0.08 21.37 -5.35
CA ILE A 192 -0.51 20.88 -6.60
C ILE A 192 -0.09 19.42 -6.74
N THR A 193 -1.06 18.51 -6.71
CA THR A 193 -0.80 17.08 -6.82
C THR A 193 -0.36 16.71 -8.23
N ASP A 194 0.90 16.27 -8.40
CA ASP A 194 1.31 15.55 -9.60
C ASP A 194 0.93 14.06 -9.49
N HIS A 195 0.57 13.46 -10.63
CA HIS A 195 0.16 12.06 -10.71
C HIS A 195 1.12 11.29 -11.60
N PHE A 196 1.58 10.15 -11.10
CA PHE A 196 2.39 9.19 -11.84
C PHE A 196 1.63 7.87 -11.94
N MET A 197 1.35 7.44 -13.17
CA MET A 197 0.73 6.15 -13.45
C MET A 197 1.71 5.30 -14.25
N ALA A 198 1.90 4.04 -13.88
CA ALA A 198 2.79 3.15 -14.59
C ALA A 198 2.18 1.76 -14.79
N HIS A 199 2.46 1.17 -15.95
CA HIS A 199 2.08 -0.17 -16.31
C HIS A 199 3.32 -1.00 -16.59
N PHE A 200 3.47 -2.12 -15.90
CA PHE A 200 4.58 -3.06 -16.04
C PHE A 200 4.08 -4.41 -16.52
N VAL A 201 4.82 -4.98 -17.47
CA VAL A 201 4.58 -6.34 -17.93
C VAL A 201 5.10 -7.29 -16.85
N LEU A 202 4.22 -8.14 -16.33
CA LEU A 202 4.61 -9.20 -15.42
C LEU A 202 5.26 -10.33 -16.19
N PRO A 203 6.30 -10.97 -15.62
CA PRO A 203 6.83 -12.19 -16.19
C PRO A 203 5.77 -13.31 -16.17
N PRO A 204 5.89 -14.33 -17.02
CA PRO A 204 5.09 -15.54 -16.98
C PRO A 204 5.05 -16.15 -15.59
N THR A 205 3.95 -16.83 -15.28
CA THR A 205 3.64 -17.39 -13.95
C THR A 205 4.64 -18.42 -13.43
N TYR A 206 5.47 -19.01 -14.30
CA TYR A 206 6.53 -19.94 -13.90
C TYR A 206 7.81 -19.25 -13.43
N SER A 207 7.94 -17.93 -13.58
CA SER A 207 9.11 -17.22 -13.09
C SER A 207 9.14 -17.22 -11.56
N THR A 208 10.21 -17.78 -10.99
CA THR A 208 10.42 -17.84 -9.55
C THR A 208 11.11 -16.59 -9.00
N THR A 209 11.62 -15.72 -9.87
CA THR A 209 12.36 -14.50 -9.51
C THR A 209 12.12 -13.39 -10.50
N VAL A 210 11.88 -12.17 -9.99
CA VAL A 210 11.71 -10.97 -10.82
C VAL A 210 12.80 -9.98 -10.45
N SER A 211 13.82 -9.89 -11.30
CA SER A 211 14.92 -8.93 -11.09
C SER A 211 14.75 -7.64 -11.92
N LEU A 212 13.92 -7.68 -12.96
CA LEU A 212 13.66 -6.56 -13.84
C LEU A 212 12.17 -6.47 -14.20
N LEU A 213 11.58 -5.29 -14.10
CA LEU A 213 10.26 -4.97 -14.67
C LEU A 213 10.39 -3.89 -15.74
N LYS A 214 9.73 -4.09 -16.87
CA LYS A 214 9.70 -3.15 -17.99
C LYS A 214 8.29 -2.63 -18.16
N GLY A 215 8.16 -1.32 -18.33
CA GLY A 215 6.87 -0.69 -18.37
C GLY A 215 6.85 0.66 -19.03
N ILE A 216 5.66 1.25 -19.07
CA ILE A 216 5.41 2.60 -19.54
C ILE A 216 4.83 3.39 -18.37
N GLY A 217 5.44 4.53 -18.07
CA GLY A 217 4.95 5.50 -17.10
C GLY A 217 4.38 6.73 -17.80
N VAL A 218 3.23 7.21 -17.35
CA VAL A 218 2.61 8.47 -17.74
C VAL A 218 2.71 9.43 -16.57
N SER A 219 3.23 10.62 -16.83
CA SER A 219 3.28 11.70 -15.85
C SER A 219 3.23 13.07 -16.52
N ILE A 220 3.17 14.12 -15.71
CA ILE A 220 3.29 15.48 -16.20
C ILE A 220 4.79 15.81 -16.43
N SER A 221 5.09 16.52 -17.51
CA SER A 221 6.43 17.07 -17.78
C SER A 221 6.63 18.43 -17.10
N ASN A 222 7.87 18.94 -17.08
CA ASN A 222 8.14 20.29 -16.54
C ASN A 222 7.36 21.39 -17.30
N SER A 223 7.04 21.16 -18.57
CA SER A 223 6.20 22.03 -19.40
C SER A 223 4.69 21.83 -19.17
N ARG A 224 4.31 21.05 -18.16
CA ARG A 224 2.92 20.68 -17.81
C ARG A 224 2.16 19.91 -18.89
N LEU A 225 2.88 19.31 -19.84
CA LEU A 225 2.29 18.42 -20.83
C LEU A 225 2.31 16.98 -20.32
N PRO A 226 1.24 16.20 -20.50
CA PRO A 226 1.27 14.75 -20.28
C PRO A 226 2.31 14.11 -21.20
N VAL A 227 3.14 13.25 -20.65
CA VAL A 227 4.13 12.50 -21.44
C VAL A 227 4.19 11.05 -20.98
N SER A 228 4.35 10.14 -21.93
CA SER A 228 4.64 8.73 -21.68
C SER A 228 6.14 8.47 -21.79
N ARG A 229 6.66 7.57 -20.97
CA ARG A 229 8.09 7.22 -20.93
C ARG A 229 8.27 5.73 -20.70
N LYS A 230 9.35 5.18 -21.25
CA LYS A 230 9.85 3.88 -20.81
C LYS A 230 10.30 3.99 -19.36
N VAL A 231 9.88 3.03 -18.54
CA VAL A 231 10.27 2.90 -17.14
C VAL A 231 10.78 1.49 -16.91
N ILE A 232 11.96 1.40 -16.30
CA ILE A 232 12.59 0.11 -15.96
C ILE A 232 12.80 0.09 -14.45
N LEU A 233 12.35 -0.97 -13.79
CA LEU A 233 12.64 -1.22 -12.37
C LEU A 233 13.65 -2.36 -12.29
N GLU A 234 14.85 -2.09 -11.76
CA GLU A 234 15.84 -3.11 -11.43
C GLU A 234 15.74 -3.42 -9.94
N LYS A 235 15.49 -4.67 -9.57
CA LYS A 235 15.38 -5.08 -8.16
C LYS A 235 16.76 -5.06 -7.52
N VAL A 236 16.92 -4.22 -6.50
CA VAL A 236 18.17 -4.06 -5.74
C VAL A 236 18.18 -5.00 -4.53
N SER A 237 17.02 -5.19 -3.88
CA SER A 237 16.91 -5.98 -2.66
C SER A 237 15.48 -6.44 -2.40
N ASN A 238 15.33 -7.57 -1.71
CA ASN A 238 14.02 -8.02 -1.20
C ASN A 238 13.61 -7.28 0.10
N LYS A 239 14.43 -6.37 0.62
CA LYS A 239 14.11 -5.58 1.83
C LYS A 239 13.02 -4.55 1.53
N THR A 240 12.08 -4.40 2.46
CA THR A 240 10.93 -3.46 2.36
C THR A 240 10.92 -2.39 3.47
N SER A 241 12.09 -2.17 4.09
CA SER A 241 12.31 -1.16 5.14
C SER A 241 12.31 0.25 4.55
N MET A 242 11.63 1.16 5.25
CA MET A 242 11.60 2.58 4.86
C MET A 242 12.93 3.26 5.15
N GLU A 243 13.66 2.84 6.18
CA GLU A 243 14.99 3.37 6.48
C GLU A 243 15.93 3.13 5.29
N PHE A 244 16.01 1.88 4.82
CA PHE A 244 16.88 1.52 3.70
C PHE A 244 16.47 2.21 2.39
N PHE A 245 15.17 2.43 2.17
CA PHE A 245 14.65 3.19 1.03
C PHE A 245 15.03 4.68 1.09
N ASN A 246 14.97 5.30 2.26
CA ASN A 246 15.28 6.71 2.45
C ASN A 246 16.79 7.02 2.35
N GLU A 247 17.65 6.01 2.47
CA GLU A 247 19.10 6.15 2.29
C GLU A 247 19.53 6.14 0.81
N GLN A 248 18.66 5.70 -0.11
CA GLN A 248 19.04 5.55 -1.52
C GLN A 248 19.06 6.90 -2.25
N PRO A 249 20.13 7.25 -2.97
CA PRO A 249 20.21 8.52 -3.68
C PRO A 249 19.45 8.48 -5.01
N THR A 250 18.99 9.65 -5.45
CA THR A 250 18.60 9.88 -6.84
C THR A 250 19.84 10.26 -7.66
N THR A 251 20.03 9.66 -8.83
CA THR A 251 21.17 9.90 -9.71
C THR A 251 20.70 10.30 -11.11
N PHE A 252 21.44 11.18 -11.76
CA PHE A 252 21.24 11.56 -13.16
C PHE A 252 22.47 11.14 -13.95
N PHE A 253 22.26 10.51 -15.10
CA PHE A 253 23.33 10.17 -16.04
C PHE A 253 23.41 11.23 -17.12
N GLU A 254 24.56 11.90 -17.22
CA GLU A 254 24.89 12.75 -18.36
C GLU A 254 24.99 11.94 -19.65
N LYS A 255 24.97 12.62 -20.80
CA LYS A 255 24.90 11.98 -22.14
C LYS A 255 25.94 10.86 -22.34
N ASP A 256 27.13 11.03 -21.80
CA ASP A 256 28.26 10.10 -21.99
C ASP A 256 28.50 9.16 -20.78
N GLU A 257 27.70 9.29 -19.72
CA GLU A 257 27.83 8.49 -18.49
C GLU A 257 26.91 7.26 -18.50
N GLY A 258 27.32 6.20 -17.79
CA GLY A 258 26.50 5.00 -17.56
C GLY A 258 26.24 4.14 -18.80
N ASN A 259 26.96 4.35 -19.90
CA ASN A 259 26.82 3.58 -21.13
C ASN A 259 27.15 2.08 -20.98
N ASP A 260 27.91 1.73 -19.94
CA ASP A 260 28.21 0.36 -19.52
C ASP A 260 27.02 -0.34 -18.82
N ASN A 261 26.07 0.43 -18.27
CA ASN A 261 24.83 -0.10 -17.71
C ASN A 261 23.84 -0.47 -18.84
N PRO A 262 23.42 -1.74 -18.97
CA PRO A 262 22.51 -2.18 -20.01
C PRO A 262 21.17 -1.44 -20.01
N ILE A 263 20.65 -1.05 -18.85
CA ILE A 263 19.38 -0.32 -18.71
C ILE A 263 19.52 1.11 -19.25
N VAL A 264 20.62 1.78 -18.92
CA VAL A 264 20.89 3.14 -19.38
C VAL A 264 21.08 3.14 -20.90
N SER A 265 21.86 2.20 -21.44
CA SER A 265 22.03 2.02 -22.89
C SER A 265 20.69 1.76 -23.59
N TYR A 266 19.89 0.83 -23.05
CA TYR A 266 18.57 0.50 -23.58
C TYR A 266 17.61 1.70 -23.60
N LEU A 267 17.60 2.53 -22.54
CA LEU A 267 16.76 3.73 -22.49
C LEU A 267 17.20 4.84 -23.44
N ARG A 268 18.47 4.83 -23.91
CA ARG A 268 18.98 5.76 -24.93
C ARG A 268 18.71 5.29 -26.36
N SER A 269 18.44 4.00 -26.56
CA SER A 269 18.07 3.49 -27.87
C SER A 269 16.82 4.23 -28.38
N HIS A 270 16.84 4.70 -29.63
CA HIS A 270 15.81 5.60 -30.21
C HIS A 270 14.46 4.90 -30.48
N ILE A 271 14.23 3.75 -29.86
CA ILE A 271 13.03 2.96 -30.06
C ILE A 271 11.92 3.63 -29.24
N THR A 272 11.14 4.50 -29.88
CA THR A 272 9.99 5.19 -29.27
C THR A 272 8.86 4.25 -28.88
N LYS A 273 8.95 2.97 -29.28
CA LYS A 273 8.03 1.89 -28.91
C LYS A 273 8.67 0.99 -27.85
N LEU A 274 7.86 0.52 -26.90
CA LEU A 274 8.24 -0.59 -26.02
C LEU A 274 7.47 -1.81 -26.54
N GLU A 275 8.08 -2.55 -27.47
CA GLU A 275 7.58 -3.87 -27.87
C GLU A 275 8.24 -4.90 -27.00
N TYR A 276 7.45 -5.52 -26.11
CA TYR A 276 7.94 -6.70 -25.41
C TYR A 276 8.00 -7.85 -26.41
N LEU A 277 9.18 -8.08 -27.00
CA LEU A 277 9.44 -9.35 -27.66
C LEU A 277 9.43 -10.40 -26.56
N ALA A 278 8.39 -11.23 -26.52
CA ALA A 278 8.30 -12.38 -25.63
C ALA A 278 9.31 -13.43 -26.07
N VAL A 279 10.60 -13.14 -25.91
CA VAL A 279 11.63 -14.15 -25.97
C VAL A 279 11.68 -14.77 -24.58
N PRO A 280 11.24 -16.03 -24.42
CA PRO A 280 11.17 -16.67 -23.12
C PRO A 280 12.59 -16.86 -22.59
N TYR A 281 13.00 -16.02 -21.64
CA TYR A 281 14.25 -16.16 -20.92
C TYR A 281 13.94 -16.52 -19.47
N GLU A 282 14.70 -17.45 -18.90
CA GLU A 282 14.43 -17.97 -17.55
C GLU A 282 14.75 -16.96 -16.44
N SER A 283 15.67 -16.01 -16.67
CA SER A 283 16.25 -15.17 -15.60
C SER A 283 15.63 -13.78 -15.42
N TYR A 284 14.93 -13.23 -16.42
CA TYR A 284 14.28 -11.90 -16.37
C TYR A 284 15.21 -10.83 -15.77
N ASP A 285 16.40 -10.68 -16.36
CA ASP A 285 17.48 -9.83 -15.85
C ASP A 285 17.95 -8.79 -16.89
N LYS A 286 18.84 -7.87 -16.48
CA LYS A 286 19.30 -6.78 -17.34
C LYS A 286 20.03 -7.22 -18.61
N ASN A 287 20.56 -8.45 -18.67
CA ASN A 287 21.17 -8.99 -19.89
C ASN A 287 20.12 -9.26 -20.97
N ASP A 288 18.86 -9.49 -20.60
CA ASP A 288 17.78 -9.70 -21.56
C ASP A 288 17.53 -8.46 -22.44
N LEU A 289 17.87 -7.26 -21.95
CA LEU A 289 17.81 -6.03 -22.75
C LEU A 289 18.78 -6.06 -23.94
N LYS A 290 20.00 -6.61 -23.75
CA LYS A 290 20.97 -6.74 -24.85
C LYS A 290 20.49 -7.72 -25.91
N LYS A 291 19.89 -8.83 -25.48
CA LYS A 291 19.36 -9.85 -26.39
C LYS A 291 18.15 -9.31 -27.16
N GLU A 292 17.27 -8.57 -26.51
CA GLU A 292 16.13 -7.92 -27.14
C GLU A 292 16.56 -6.91 -28.21
N GLU A 293 17.55 -6.05 -27.91
CA GLU A 293 18.13 -5.15 -28.91
C GLU A 293 18.68 -5.90 -30.12
N GLN A 294 19.33 -7.05 -29.92
CA GLN A 294 19.84 -7.87 -31.02
C GLN A 294 18.71 -8.43 -31.88
N VAL A 295 17.65 -8.97 -31.27
CA VAL A 295 16.49 -9.50 -32.01
C VAL A 295 15.77 -8.37 -32.76
N GLN A 296 15.61 -7.20 -32.15
CA GLN A 296 15.00 -6.04 -32.82
C GLN A 296 15.82 -5.55 -34.01
N ARG A 297 17.16 -5.52 -33.89
CA ARG A 297 18.03 -5.20 -35.04
C ARG A 297 17.88 -6.21 -36.18
N LEU A 298 17.77 -7.51 -35.87
CA LEU A 298 17.56 -8.56 -36.86
C LEU A 298 16.15 -8.57 -37.46
N ALA A 299 15.15 -8.02 -36.76
CA ALA A 299 13.76 -7.92 -37.20
C ALA A 299 13.42 -6.59 -37.89
N SER A 300 14.39 -5.66 -37.99
CA SER A 300 14.18 -4.40 -38.73
C SER A 300 13.90 -4.70 -40.21
N PRO A 301 12.88 -4.06 -40.81
CA PRO A 301 12.38 -4.38 -42.14
C PRO A 301 13.38 -4.11 -43.29
N ASP A 302 14.55 -3.56 -43.01
CA ASP A 302 15.60 -3.33 -44.01
C ASP A 302 16.39 -4.60 -44.40
N ASP A 303 16.21 -5.73 -43.68
CA ASP A 303 16.94 -6.99 -43.89
C ASP A 303 16.05 -8.17 -44.36
N LEU A 304 14.79 -7.95 -44.74
CA LEU A 304 13.99 -8.98 -45.40
C LEU A 304 14.27 -8.95 -46.91
N PRO A 305 14.84 -10.02 -47.51
CA PRO A 305 15.00 -10.09 -48.95
C PRO A 305 13.60 -10.07 -49.59
N LEU A 306 13.40 -9.12 -50.51
CA LEU A 306 12.22 -8.99 -51.38
C LEU A 306 11.86 -10.31 -52.07
#